data_AF-X1H5P4-F1
#
_entry.id   AF-X1H5P4-F1
#
_cell.length_a   1.000
_cell.length_b   1.000
_cell.length_c   1.000
_cell.angle_alpha   90.00
_cell.angle_beta   90.00
_cell.angle_gamma   90.00
#
_symmetry.space_group_name_H-M   'P 1'
#
loop_
_entity.id
_entity.type
_entity.pdbx_description
1 polymer ?
#
loop_
_entity_poly.entity_id
_entity_poly.type
_entity_poly.pdbx_seq_one_letter_code
_entity_poly.pdbx_strand_id
1 'polypeptide(L)'
;MKKETKIRLYNMNMRKPKIIFTKLGLENFGSFFKYNEINFSTNKNKNVTLITGKIGSGKTTIFQVFWWVLFPEEKSNNKANQTETKN
;
A
#
# COMPACT_ATOMS: atom_id res chain seq x y z
N MET A 1 -42.73 -10.25 -5.30
CA MET A 1 -42.18 -10.65 -3.98
C MET A 1 -40.69 -10.95 -4.15
N LYS A 2 -39.78 -10.01 -3.83
CA LYS A 2 -38.33 -10.24 -3.92
C LYS A 2 -37.90 -11.10 -2.73
N LYS A 3 -37.30 -12.27 -2.99
CA LYS A 3 -36.66 -13.08 -1.94
C LYS A 3 -35.38 -12.36 -1.53
N GLU A 4 -35.35 -11.77 -0.34
CA GLU A 4 -34.12 -11.26 0.26
C GLU A 4 -33.32 -12.44 0.81
N THR A 5 -32.16 -12.71 0.23
CA THR A 5 -31.21 -13.68 0.78
C THR A 5 -30.48 -13.02 1.95
N LYS A 6 -30.80 -13.44 3.19
CA LYS A 6 -30.06 -13.03 4.40
C LYS A 6 -28.89 -13.98 4.62
N ILE A 7 -27.69 -13.53 4.26
CA ILE A 7 -26.45 -14.23 4.64
C ILE A 7 -26.14 -13.86 6.09
N ARG A 8 -26.12 -14.85 6.99
CA ARG A 8 -25.66 -14.68 8.38
C ARG A 8 -24.34 -15.43 8.54
N LEU A 9 -23.30 -14.70 8.92
CA LEU A 9 -22.00 -15.27 9.30
C LEU A 9 -21.97 -15.40 10.83
N TYR A 10 -21.67 -16.61 11.33
CA TYR A 10 -21.51 -16.88 12.76
C TYR A 10 -20.06 -17.31 13.04
N ASN A 11 -19.51 -16.84 14.18
CA ASN A 11 -18.23 -17.25 14.77
C ASN A 11 -17.05 -17.44 13.80
N MET A 12 -16.53 -16.34 13.27
CA MET A 12 -15.19 -16.34 12.67
C MET A 12 -14.16 -15.83 13.68
N ASN A 13 -13.33 -16.73 14.21
CA ASN A 13 -12.14 -16.34 14.96
C ASN A 13 -11.04 -15.90 13.98
N MET A 14 -11.19 -14.69 13.45
CA MET A 14 -10.18 -14.09 12.57
C MET A 14 -8.99 -13.64 13.41
N ARG A 15 -7.91 -14.40 13.42
CA ARG A 15 -6.60 -13.90 13.86
C ARG A 15 -6.29 -12.69 12.97
N LYS A 16 -6.24 -11.49 13.56
CA LYS A 16 -5.99 -10.25 12.80
C LYS A 16 -4.68 -10.41 12.01
N PRO A 17 -4.70 -10.27 10.67
CA PRO A 17 -3.47 -10.34 9.89
C PRO A 17 -2.54 -9.20 10.33
N LYS A 18 -1.26 -9.51 10.48
CA LYS A 18 -0.22 -8.55 10.85
C LYS A 18 0.74 -8.38 9.69
N ILE A 19 0.80 -7.15 9.16
CA ILE A 19 1.79 -6.76 8.15
C ILE A 19 2.99 -6.14 8.87
N ILE A 20 4.20 -6.56 8.52
CA ILE A 20 5.45 -6.04 9.07
C ILE A 20 6.36 -5.67 7.91
N PHE A 21 6.78 -4.40 7.84
CA PHE A 21 7.82 -3.96 6.91
C PHE A 21 9.19 -4.24 7.49
N THR A 22 10.09 -4.79 6.68
CA THR A 22 11.47 -5.12 7.07
C THR A 22 12.45 -4.10 6.51
N LYS A 23 12.26 -3.71 5.24
CA LYS A 23 13.12 -2.78 4.50
C LYS A 23 12.30 -1.95 3.51
N LEU A 24 12.73 -0.72 3.28
CA LEU A 24 12.30 0.13 2.16
C LEU A 24 13.53 0.53 1.35
N GLY A 25 13.53 0.21 0.05
CA GLY A 25 14.52 0.68 -0.91
C GLY A 25 13.95 1.80 -1.76
N LEU A 26 14.72 2.87 -1.98
CA LEU A 26 14.35 4.04 -2.76
C LEU A 26 15.45 4.33 -3.77
N GLU A 27 15.10 4.40 -5.05
CA GLU A 27 16.04 4.77 -6.10
C GLU A 27 15.52 5.99 -6.86
N ASN A 28 16.27 7.10 -6.81
CA ASN A 28 15.93 8.35 -7.48
C ASN A 28 14.49 8.82 -7.23
N PHE A 29 14.03 8.77 -5.98
CA PHE A 29 12.63 9.06 -5.60
C PHE A 29 12.53 10.28 -4.69
N GLY A 30 11.89 11.35 -5.18
CA GLY A 30 11.74 12.61 -4.43
C GLY A 30 13.09 13.18 -3.99
N SER A 31 13.30 13.36 -2.69
CA SER A 31 14.57 13.86 -2.12
C SER A 31 15.68 12.79 -2.00
N PHE A 32 15.42 11.53 -2.35
CA PHE A 32 16.37 10.42 -2.23
C PHE A 32 17.05 10.13 -3.57
N PHE A 33 18.24 10.71 -3.77
CA PHE A 33 19.07 10.51 -4.97
C PHE A 33 19.87 9.21 -4.89
N LYS A 34 20.04 8.53 -6.02
CA LYS A 34 20.63 7.17 -6.10
C LYS A 34 19.85 6.18 -5.23
N TYR A 35 20.46 5.03 -4.97
CA TYR A 35 19.89 4.03 -4.08
C TYR A 35 20.06 4.44 -2.61
N ASN A 36 18.95 4.48 -1.89
CA ASN A 36 18.85 4.70 -0.46
C ASN A 36 18.05 3.56 0.17
N GLU A 37 18.37 3.22 1.41
CA GLU A 37 17.75 2.11 2.12
C GLU A 37 17.36 2.51 3.54
N ILE A 38 16.18 2.09 3.96
CA ILE A 38 15.69 2.21 5.34
C ILE A 38 15.38 0.81 5.86
N ASN A 39 16.06 0.40 6.92
CA ASN A 39 15.77 -0.85 7.63
C ASN A 39 14.82 -0.57 8.80
N PHE A 40 13.67 -1.23 8.82
CA PHE A 40 12.67 -1.07 9.88
C PHE A 40 12.95 -2.00 11.04
N SER A 41 12.58 -1.57 12.24
CA SER A 41 12.68 -2.44 13.41
C SER A 41 11.64 -3.55 13.37
N THR A 42 12.12 -4.79 13.40
CA THR A 42 11.32 -6.02 13.49
C THR A 42 11.39 -6.67 14.87
N ASN A 43 12.12 -6.05 15.80
CA ASN A 43 12.30 -6.56 17.16
C ASN A 43 10.97 -6.56 17.93
N LYS A 44 10.63 -7.67 18.60
CA LYS A 44 9.37 -7.80 19.36
C LYS A 44 9.21 -6.79 20.50
N ASN A 45 10.32 -6.40 21.13
CA ASN A 45 10.34 -5.48 22.28
C ASN A 45 10.67 -4.04 21.89
N LYS A 46 11.18 -3.82 20.68
CA LYS A 46 11.55 -2.51 20.14
C LYS A 46 10.96 -2.32 18.74
N ASN A 47 9.67 -2.58 18.55
CA ASN A 47 9.00 -2.64 17.25
C ASN A 47 8.65 -1.27 16.63
N VAL A 48 9.30 -0.21 17.08
CA VAL A 48 9.07 1.17 16.63
C VAL A 48 10.30 1.64 15.86
N THR A 49 10.06 2.23 14.68
CA THR A 49 11.10 2.90 13.89
C THR A 49 10.84 4.40 13.95
N LEU A 50 11.81 5.19 14.41
CA LEU A 50 11.71 6.64 14.48
C LEU A 50 12.47 7.26 13.31
N ILE A 51 11.77 8.04 12.49
CA ILE A 51 12.35 8.78 11.34
C ILE A 51 12.31 10.28 11.68
N THR A 52 13.48 10.90 11.78
CA THR A 52 13.62 12.33 12.07
C THR A 52 14.50 13.01 11.03
N GLY A 53 14.48 14.35 11.00
CA GLY A 53 15.29 15.14 10.09
C GLY A 53 14.78 16.58 9.98
N LYS A 54 15.59 17.45 9.37
CA LYS A 54 15.22 18.86 9.14
C LYS A 54 14.04 19.01 8.17
N ILE A 55 13.40 20.18 8.13
CA ILE A 55 12.40 20.48 7.08
C ILE A 55 13.06 20.30 5.70
N GLY A 56 12.32 19.75 4.75
CA GLY A 56 12.83 19.45 3.41
C GLY A 56 13.68 18.17 3.30
N SER A 57 13.93 17.45 4.40
CA SER A 57 14.75 16.21 4.38
C SER A 57 14.08 14.97 3.78
N GLY A 58 12.94 15.10 3.09
CA GLY A 58 12.24 13.95 2.49
C GLY A 58 11.39 13.09 3.43
N LYS A 59 11.07 13.54 4.67
CA LYS A 59 10.19 12.78 5.57
C LYS A 59 8.81 12.51 4.96
N THR A 60 8.18 13.54 4.41
CA THR A 60 6.89 13.41 3.69
C THR A 60 7.01 12.48 2.48
N THR A 61 8.15 12.52 1.78
CA THR A 61 8.44 11.62 0.66
C THR A 61 8.43 10.16 1.10
N ILE A 62 9.02 9.82 2.26
CA ILE A 62 8.95 8.45 2.81
C ILE A 62 7.49 8.02 3.03
N PHE A 63 6.64 8.89 3.59
CA PHE A 63 5.22 8.58 3.77
C PHE A 63 4.47 8.40 2.43
N GLN A 64 4.79 9.19 1.41
CA GLN A 64 4.18 9.09 0.08
C GLN A 64 4.50 7.76 -0.62
N VAL A 65 5.69 7.20 -0.39
CA VAL A 65 6.07 5.90 -0.97
C VAL A 65 5.13 4.79 -0.53
N PHE A 66 4.71 4.79 0.74
CA PHE A 66 3.75 3.80 1.22
C PHE A 66 2.40 3.89 0.50
N TRP A 67 1.93 5.12 0.22
CA TRP A 67 0.71 5.30 -0.56
C TRP A 67 0.86 4.72 -1.96
N TRP A 68 1.96 5.06 -2.65
CA TRP A 68 2.21 4.60 -4.01
C TRP A 68 2.35 3.08 -4.14
N VAL A 69 3.03 2.44 -3.18
CA VAL A 69 3.32 1.00 -3.24
C VAL A 69 2.14 0.16 -2.77
N LEU A 70 1.43 0.58 -1.72
CA LEU A 70 0.35 -0.21 -1.13
C LEU A 70 -1.00 0.04 -1.79
N PHE A 71 -1.19 1.21 -2.38
CA PHE A 71 -2.44 1.62 -3.02
C PHE A 71 -2.18 2.15 -4.43
N PRO A 72 -1.61 1.33 -5.34
CA PRO A 72 -1.50 1.74 -6.73
C PRO A 72 -2.90 2.01 -7.27
N GLU A 73 -3.07 3.11 -8.01
CA GLU A 73 -4.33 3.35 -8.69
C GLU A 73 -4.65 2.17 -9.60
N GLU A 74 -5.84 1.59 -9.40
CA GLU A 74 -6.34 0.55 -10.27
C GLU A 74 -6.53 1.18 -11.65
N LYS A 75 -5.68 0.82 -12.63
CA LYS A 75 -6.00 1.06 -14.03
C LYS A 75 -7.20 0.20 -14.35
N SER A 76 -8.41 0.74 -14.17
CA SER A 76 -9.63 0.12 -14.67
C SER A 76 -9.48 -0.02 -16.17
N ASN A 77 -9.15 -1.22 -16.62
CA ASN A 77 -9.15 -1.58 -18.03
C ASN A 77 -10.62 -1.69 -18.48
N ASN A 78 -11.32 -0.56 -18.56
CA ASN A 78 -12.54 -0.46 -19.36
C ASN A 78 -12.16 -0.37 -20.83
N LYS A 79 -11.57 -1.45 -21.36
CA LYS A 79 -11.67 -1.82 -22.78
C LYS A 79 -12.74 -2.90 -22.90
N ALA A 80 -13.96 -2.56 -22.50
CA ALA A 80 -15.12 -3.36 -22.84
C ALA A 80 -15.81 -2.68 -24.04
N ASN A 81 -15.58 -3.28 -25.22
CA ASN A 81 -16.47 -3.29 -26.38
C ASN A 81 -16.79 -1.95 -27.05
N GLN A 82 -15.97 -1.57 -28.03
CA GLN A 82 -16.52 -1.14 -29.32
C GLN A 82 -16.17 -2.23 -30.33
N THR A 83 -17.00 -3.26 -30.34
CA THR A 83 -17.14 -4.17 -31.49
C THR A 83 -17.67 -3.37 -32.67
N GLU A 84 -16.98 -3.51 -33.80
CA GLU A 84 -17.49 -3.55 -35.17
C GLU A 84 -18.93 -3.06 -35.39
N THR A 85 -19.08 -2.04 -36.24
CA THR A 85 -20.20 -2.01 -37.19
C THR A 85 -19.76 -1.30 -38.47
N LYS A 86 -19.54 -2.14 -39.49
CA LYS A 86 -19.78 -1.94 -40.92
C LYS A 86 -19.96 -0.50 -41.41
N ASN A 87 -19.07 -0.04 -42.30
CA ASN A 87 -19.33 0.09 -43.74
C ASN A 87 -18.03 0.39 -44.50
#